data_AF-A0A8H6H7T3-F1
#
_entry.id   AF-A0A8H6H7T3-F1
#
_cell.length_a   1.000
_cell.length_b   1.000
_cell.length_c   1.000
_cell.angle_alpha   90.00
_cell.angle_beta   90.00
_cell.angle_gamma   90.00
#
_symmetry.space_group_name_H-M   'P 1'
#
loop_
_entity.id
_entity.type
_entity.pdbx_description
1 polymer ?
#
loop_
_entity_poly.entity_id
_entity_poly.type
_entity_poly.pdbx_seq_one_letter_code
_entity_poly.pdbx_strand_id
1 'polypeptide(L)'
;MERVRGENRGSYIWGKSVHNIRIERLWVDNLELQDGLDRNKDAHIWLLHFVFLNQINIDIQAWIQVWNNHTISRRGQSHLSPNTLYARGTLERGQRGLFLGEDIGDIEAYGVDWADYDRADIRNHQEANNEHEGDEDDEDRHNPFVLQTPTRMSHVEVADPRCPFQSPDDVDALDIALRALPFSSSADMGARRLLWIEALRIATDIMDRSLNA
;
A
#
# COMPACT_ATOMS: atom_id res chain seq x y z
N MET A 1 6.16 7.83 18.51
CA MET A 1 7.17 6.77 18.31
C MET A 1 8.59 7.31 18.46
N GLU A 2 8.90 8.51 17.97
CA GLU A 2 10.25 9.13 18.05
C GLU A 2 10.80 9.25 19.47
N ARG A 3 9.97 9.68 20.44
CA ARG A 3 10.34 9.81 21.86
C ARG A 3 10.91 8.53 22.52
N VAL A 4 10.65 7.36 21.94
CA VAL A 4 11.11 6.06 22.46
C VAL A 4 12.16 5.41 21.54
N ARG A 5 12.24 5.83 20.26
CA ARG A 5 12.97 5.12 19.20
C ARG A 5 14.16 5.89 18.61
N GLY A 6 14.32 7.17 18.92
CA GLY A 6 15.35 8.05 18.37
C GLY A 6 14.96 8.70 17.05
N GLU A 7 15.48 9.89 16.77
CA GLU A 7 15.30 10.64 15.51
C GLU A 7 16.19 10.06 14.39
N ASN A 8 15.81 10.25 13.12
CA ASN A 8 16.60 9.88 11.93
C ASN A 8 17.03 8.41 11.78
N ARG A 9 16.19 7.47 12.21
CA ARG A 9 16.54 6.03 12.17
C ARG A 9 16.41 5.36 10.80
N GLY A 10 15.91 6.05 9.77
CA GLY A 10 15.68 5.44 8.46
C GLY A 10 14.75 4.21 8.50
N SER A 11 13.85 4.10 9.48
CA SER A 11 13.00 2.91 9.70
C SER A 11 11.85 2.76 8.69
N TYR A 12 12.04 3.28 7.49
CA TYR A 12 11.16 3.17 6.34
C TYR A 12 11.99 2.62 5.18
N ILE A 13 11.43 1.68 4.42
CA ILE A 13 12.13 1.10 3.27
C ILE A 13 12.31 2.22 2.23
N TRP A 14 13.54 2.68 2.09
CA TRP A 14 13.96 3.72 1.16
C TRP A 14 14.90 3.11 0.12
N GLY A 15 14.81 3.56 -1.12
CA GLY A 15 15.64 3.08 -2.22
C GLY A 15 14.90 3.08 -3.55
N LYS A 16 15.67 2.89 -4.62
CA LYS A 16 15.24 2.91 -6.02
C LYS A 16 14.05 1.97 -6.22
N SER A 17 12.87 2.53 -6.54
CA SER A 17 11.64 1.79 -6.80
C SER A 17 11.67 1.09 -8.17
N VAL A 18 12.72 0.30 -8.44
CA VAL A 18 12.90 -0.46 -9.69
C VAL A 18 12.05 -1.73 -9.74
N HIS A 19 11.39 -2.12 -8.64
CA HIS A 19 10.62 -3.36 -8.54
C HIS A 19 9.09 -3.16 -8.48
N ASN A 20 8.59 -1.92 -8.46
CA ASN A 20 7.15 -1.65 -8.33
C ASN A 20 6.38 -1.53 -9.67
N ILE A 21 7.06 -1.80 -10.79
CA ILE A 21 6.54 -1.74 -12.16
C ILE A 21 5.27 -2.59 -12.34
N ARG A 22 5.14 -3.67 -11.56
CA ARG A 22 4.01 -4.60 -11.67
C ARG A 22 2.75 -4.03 -11.03
N ILE A 23 2.87 -3.27 -9.94
CA ILE A 23 1.74 -2.54 -9.34
C ILE A 23 1.36 -1.40 -10.29
N GLU A 24 2.33 -0.61 -10.76
CA GLU A 24 2.06 0.52 -11.68
C GLU A 24 1.37 0.10 -12.99
N ARG A 25 1.65 -1.08 -13.54
CA ARG A 25 0.96 -1.63 -14.73
C ARG A 25 -0.41 -2.24 -14.45
N LEU A 26 -0.71 -2.59 -13.20
CA LEU A 26 -2.02 -3.14 -12.79
C LEU A 26 -3.07 -2.04 -12.59
N TRP A 27 -2.65 -0.78 -12.42
CA TRP A 27 -3.50 0.39 -12.11
C TRP A 27 -4.17 1.04 -13.33
N VAL A 28 -4.23 0.36 -14.47
CA VAL A 28 -5.17 0.79 -15.52
C VAL A 28 -6.56 0.37 -15.07
N ASP A 29 -7.15 1.20 -14.21
CA ASP A 29 -8.39 0.91 -13.50
C ASP A 29 -9.58 1.06 -14.45
N ASN A 30 -10.31 -0.04 -14.66
CA ASN A 30 -11.49 -0.08 -15.53
C ASN A 30 -12.58 0.94 -15.12
N LEU A 31 -12.62 1.35 -13.85
CA LEU A 31 -13.61 2.32 -13.33
C LEU A 31 -13.40 3.74 -13.91
N GLU A 32 -12.15 4.17 -14.08
CA GLU A 32 -11.85 5.49 -14.68
C GLU A 32 -12.18 5.50 -16.18
N LEU A 33 -11.89 4.40 -16.87
CA LEU A 33 -12.05 4.31 -18.31
C LEU A 33 -13.50 4.04 -18.76
N GLN A 34 -14.29 3.32 -17.95
CA GLN A 34 -15.61 2.83 -18.37
C GLN A 34 -16.79 3.34 -17.50
N ASP A 35 -16.55 3.73 -16.25
CA ASP A 35 -17.62 3.92 -15.26
C ASP A 35 -17.63 5.32 -14.60
N GLY A 36 -16.98 6.30 -15.24
CA GLY A 36 -17.11 7.72 -14.88
C GLY A 36 -16.42 8.14 -13.58
N LEU A 37 -15.50 7.33 -13.05
CA LEU A 37 -14.65 7.73 -11.92
C LEU A 37 -13.68 8.82 -12.38
N ASP A 38 -13.65 9.95 -11.65
CA ASP A 38 -12.74 11.06 -11.89
C ASP A 38 -11.85 11.21 -10.66
N ARG A 39 -10.62 10.71 -10.79
CA ARG A 39 -9.58 10.73 -9.73
C ARG A 39 -9.21 12.11 -9.22
N ASN A 40 -9.50 13.17 -9.98
CA ASN A 40 -9.19 14.53 -9.57
C ASN A 40 -10.34 15.19 -8.79
N LYS A 41 -11.47 14.50 -8.62
CA LYS A 41 -12.62 14.98 -7.85
C LYS A 41 -12.65 14.33 -6.47
N ASP A 42 -12.41 15.13 -5.44
CA ASP A 42 -12.51 14.70 -4.04
C ASP A 42 -13.85 14.03 -3.72
N ALA A 43 -14.96 14.49 -4.32
CA ALA A 43 -16.28 13.89 -4.16
C ALA A 43 -16.35 12.44 -4.64
N HIS A 44 -15.69 12.13 -5.76
CA HIS A 44 -15.64 10.77 -6.31
C HIS A 44 -14.75 9.87 -5.44
N ILE A 45 -13.62 10.38 -4.96
CA ILE A 45 -12.72 9.67 -4.04
C ILE A 45 -13.43 9.39 -2.71
N TRP A 46 -14.14 10.37 -2.16
CA TRP A 46 -14.94 10.21 -0.95
C TRP A 46 -16.01 9.12 -1.14
N LEU A 47 -16.75 9.16 -2.26
CA LEU A 47 -17.79 8.17 -2.55
C LEU A 47 -17.19 6.76 -2.71
N LEU A 48 -16.03 6.65 -3.35
CA LEU A 48 -15.32 5.39 -3.50
C LEU A 48 -14.93 4.81 -2.14
N HIS A 49 -14.39 5.64 -1.25
CA HIS A 49 -14.11 5.23 0.14
C HIS A 49 -15.39 4.85 0.88
N PHE A 50 -16.44 5.64 0.78
CA PHE A 50 -17.71 5.38 1.43
C PHE A 50 -18.30 4.01 1.05
N VAL A 51 -18.27 3.68 -0.24
CA VAL A 51 -18.85 2.43 -0.77
C VAL A 51 -17.94 1.23 -0.47
N PHE A 52 -16.63 1.33 -0.70
CA PHE A 52 -15.75 0.16 -0.75
C PHE A 52 -14.81 -0.01 0.45
N LEU A 53 -14.55 1.01 1.26
CA LEU A 53 -13.53 0.93 2.31
C LEU A 53 -13.82 -0.18 3.32
N ASN A 54 -15.08 -0.31 3.75
CA ASN A 54 -15.47 -1.39 4.66
C ASN A 54 -15.25 -2.77 4.03
N GLN A 55 -15.64 -2.94 2.76
CA GLN A 55 -15.46 -4.21 2.05
C GLN A 55 -13.98 -4.55 1.84
N ILE A 56 -13.17 -3.56 1.48
CA ILE A 56 -11.71 -3.70 1.35
C ILE A 56 -11.11 -4.16 2.68
N ASN A 57 -11.52 -3.55 3.80
CA ASN A 57 -11.05 -3.95 5.12
C ASN A 57 -11.43 -5.41 5.45
N ILE A 58 -12.65 -5.83 5.12
CA ILE A 58 -13.08 -7.23 5.29
C ILE A 58 -12.22 -8.17 4.42
N ASP A 59 -12.02 -7.83 3.15
CA ASP A 59 -11.21 -8.63 2.21
C ASP A 59 -9.75 -8.72 2.69
N ILE A 60 -9.18 -7.61 3.21
CA ILE A 60 -7.84 -7.57 3.80
C ILE A 60 -7.77 -8.46 5.03
N GLN A 61 -8.75 -8.42 5.93
CA GLN A 61 -8.76 -9.30 7.10
C GLN A 61 -8.80 -10.78 6.69
N ALA A 62 -9.64 -11.13 5.71
CA ALA A 62 -9.68 -12.49 5.16
C ALA A 62 -8.33 -12.88 4.55
N TRP A 63 -7.72 -11.98 3.78
CA TRP A 63 -6.40 -12.20 3.20
C TRP A 63 -5.32 -12.40 4.27
N ILE A 64 -5.29 -11.58 5.33
CA ILE A 64 -4.36 -11.73 6.46
C ILE A 64 -4.49 -13.12 7.08
N GLN A 65 -5.72 -13.60 7.32
CA GLN A 65 -5.94 -14.93 7.89
C GLN A 65 -5.47 -16.04 6.96
N VAL A 66 -5.75 -15.95 5.67
CA VAL A 66 -5.30 -16.94 4.68
C VAL A 66 -3.79 -16.91 4.55
N TRP A 67 -3.21 -15.73 4.38
CA TRP A 67 -1.77 -15.55 4.22
C TRP A 67 -1.00 -16.03 5.43
N ASN A 68 -1.42 -15.69 6.66
CA ASN A 68 -0.66 -16.09 7.84
C ASN A 68 -0.73 -17.60 8.12
N ASN A 69 -1.72 -18.30 7.56
CA ASN A 69 -1.95 -19.73 7.78
C ASN A 69 -1.64 -20.62 6.57
N HIS A 70 -1.40 -20.06 5.38
CA HIS A 70 -1.04 -20.86 4.19
C HIS A 70 0.30 -21.56 4.39
N THR A 71 0.47 -22.73 3.79
CA THR A 71 1.72 -23.48 3.87
C THR A 71 2.74 -22.95 2.89
N ILE A 72 3.90 -22.54 3.40
CA ILE A 72 5.04 -22.17 2.56
C ILE A 72 5.86 -23.43 2.28
N SER A 73 6.05 -23.75 1.00
CA SER A 73 6.97 -24.81 0.60
C SER A 73 8.41 -24.35 0.80
N ARG A 74 9.21 -25.18 1.47
CA ARG A 74 10.60 -24.89 1.80
C ARG A 74 11.45 -26.07 1.38
N ARG A 75 12.42 -25.82 0.49
CA ARG A 75 13.28 -26.88 -0.05
C ARG A 75 14.08 -27.55 1.08
N GLY A 76 13.93 -28.86 1.23
CA GLY A 76 14.65 -29.66 2.24
C GLY A 76 14.15 -29.48 3.68
N GLN A 77 13.02 -28.79 3.91
CA GLN A 77 12.45 -28.60 5.25
C GLN A 77 10.93 -28.86 5.27
N SER A 78 10.35 -29.00 6.46
CA SER A 78 8.91 -29.14 6.65
C SER A 78 8.16 -27.89 6.15
N HIS A 79 7.07 -28.10 5.42
CA HIS A 79 6.14 -27.03 5.04
C HIS A 79 5.43 -26.50 6.28
N LEU A 80 5.51 -25.20 6.51
CA LEU A 80 4.95 -24.55 7.70
C LEU A 80 4.28 -23.24 7.28
N SER A 81 3.30 -22.81 8.07
CA SER A 81 2.68 -21.50 7.86
C SER A 81 3.56 -20.37 8.37
N PRO A 82 3.42 -19.14 7.86
CA PRO A 82 4.08 -17.96 8.40
C PRO A 82 3.93 -17.84 9.92
N ASN A 83 2.72 -18.05 10.46
CA ASN A 83 2.47 -18.05 11.89
C ASN A 83 3.33 -19.08 12.65
N THR A 84 3.45 -20.28 12.10
CA THR A 84 4.24 -21.35 12.72
C THR A 84 5.74 -21.09 12.63
N LEU A 85 6.20 -20.54 11.49
CA LEU A 85 7.57 -20.11 11.31
C LEU A 85 7.93 -18.98 12.28
N TYR A 86 7.05 -18.01 12.46
CA TYR A 86 7.23 -16.91 13.40
C TYR A 86 7.29 -17.41 14.84
N ALA A 87 6.33 -18.26 15.26
CA ALA A 87 6.31 -18.83 16.60
C ALA A 87 7.57 -19.68 16.88
N ARG A 88 7.97 -20.52 15.92
CA ARG A 88 9.20 -21.32 16.02
C ARG A 88 10.44 -20.44 16.10
N GLY A 89 10.57 -19.45 15.22
CA GLY A 89 11.70 -18.53 15.22
C GLY A 89 11.81 -17.76 16.53
N THR A 90 10.68 -17.33 17.08
CA THR A 90 10.60 -16.63 18.37
C THR A 90 11.01 -17.55 19.54
N LEU A 91 10.62 -18.83 19.49
CA LEU A 91 11.01 -19.82 20.52
C LEU A 91 12.49 -20.18 20.44
N GLU A 92 13.03 -20.37 19.24
CA GLU A 92 14.42 -20.78 19.02
C GLU A 92 15.42 -19.63 19.25
N ARG A 93 15.04 -18.40 18.90
CA ARG A 93 15.97 -17.25 18.81
C ARG A 93 15.57 -16.08 19.72
N GLY A 94 14.52 -16.23 20.52
CA GLY A 94 13.97 -15.17 21.35
C GLY A 94 13.08 -14.19 20.58
N GLN A 95 12.43 -13.29 21.32
CA GLN A 95 11.65 -12.18 20.75
C GLN A 95 12.58 -11.16 20.09
N ARG A 96 12.58 -11.12 18.76
CA ARG A 96 13.31 -10.13 17.97
C ARG A 96 12.51 -8.84 17.84
N GLY A 97 13.18 -7.69 17.82
CA GLY A 97 12.56 -6.37 17.59
C GLY A 97 11.97 -5.65 18.82
N LEU A 98 12.13 -6.21 20.02
CA LEU A 98 11.72 -5.58 21.31
C LEU A 98 12.88 -4.92 22.06
N PHE A 99 14.12 -5.33 21.81
CA PHE A 99 15.30 -4.79 22.47
C PHE A 99 16.13 -3.94 21.48
N LEU A 100 16.47 -2.73 21.92
CA LEU A 100 17.25 -1.72 21.18
C LEU A 100 18.71 -2.12 20.89
N GLY A 101 19.12 -3.35 21.21
CA GLY A 101 20.52 -3.79 21.20
C GLY A 101 20.76 -5.12 20.50
N GLU A 102 19.84 -5.59 19.67
CA GLU A 102 20.25 -6.57 18.66
C GLU A 102 21.20 -5.85 17.71
N ASP A 103 22.44 -6.33 17.64
CA ASP A 103 23.38 -6.00 16.57
C ASP A 103 22.74 -6.55 15.28
N ILE A 104 21.87 -5.73 14.68
CA ILE A 104 21.30 -6.02 13.37
C ILE A 104 22.50 -5.93 12.46
N GLY A 105 23.12 -7.08 12.19
CA GLY A 105 24.25 -7.16 11.28
C GLY A 105 23.92 -6.43 9.99
N ASP A 106 24.94 -5.80 9.42
CA ASP A 106 24.89 -4.85 8.32
C ASP A 106 23.56 -4.84 7.54
N ILE A 107 22.64 -3.96 7.95
CA ILE A 107 21.34 -3.77 7.30
C ILE A 107 21.55 -3.43 5.82
N GLU A 108 22.66 -2.78 5.48
CA GLU A 108 23.04 -2.39 4.12
C GLU A 108 23.34 -3.61 3.24
N ALA A 109 23.71 -4.75 3.84
CA ALA A 109 23.91 -6.01 3.14
C ALA A 109 22.64 -6.87 3.02
N TYR A 110 21.54 -6.50 3.69
CA TYR A 110 20.32 -7.32 3.72
C TYR A 110 19.53 -7.23 2.41
N GLY A 111 19.45 -8.33 1.67
CA GLY A 111 18.75 -8.39 0.37
C GLY A 111 19.65 -8.06 -0.83
N VAL A 112 20.93 -7.79 -0.58
CA VAL A 112 21.95 -7.64 -1.63
C VAL A 112 22.42 -9.02 -2.08
N ASP A 113 22.17 -9.37 -3.34
CA ASP A 113 22.78 -10.54 -3.95
C ASP A 113 24.20 -10.18 -4.41
N TRP A 114 25.15 -10.27 -3.47
CA TRP A 114 26.56 -9.97 -3.71
C TRP A 114 27.18 -10.79 -4.85
N ALA A 115 26.59 -11.94 -5.20
CA ALA A 115 27.07 -12.75 -6.32
C ALA A 115 26.75 -12.14 -7.69
N ASP A 116 25.67 -11.34 -7.77
CA ASP A 116 25.23 -10.68 -9.00
C ASP A 116 25.68 -9.21 -9.10
N TYR A 117 26.31 -8.66 -8.04
CA TYR A 117 26.74 -7.26 -7.98
C TYR A 117 27.66 -6.83 -9.14
N ASP A 118 28.60 -7.68 -9.52
CA ASP A 118 29.59 -7.36 -10.55
C ASP A 118 29.05 -7.39 -11.97
N ARG A 119 27.80 -7.82 -12.17
CA ARG A 119 27.24 -7.94 -13.52
C ARG A 119 27.02 -6.56 -14.16
N ALA A 120 27.62 -6.39 -15.34
CA ALA A 120 27.63 -5.13 -16.06
C ALA A 120 26.22 -4.67 -16.52
N ASP A 121 25.29 -5.60 -16.73
CA ASP A 121 23.90 -5.30 -17.06
C ASP A 121 23.16 -4.60 -15.92
N ILE A 122 23.37 -5.05 -14.68
CA ILE A 122 22.75 -4.47 -13.48
C ILE A 122 23.36 -3.08 -13.18
N ARG A 123 24.69 -2.95 -13.26
CA ARG A 123 25.38 -1.66 -13.05
C ARG A 123 24.98 -0.59 -14.05
N ASN A 124 24.98 -0.90 -15.35
CA ASN A 124 24.62 0.06 -16.39
C ASN A 124 23.17 0.53 -16.27
N HIS A 125 22.25 -0.36 -15.88
CA HIS A 125 20.85 0.01 -15.63
C HIS A 125 20.71 0.91 -14.39
N GLN A 126 21.53 0.70 -13.36
CA GLN A 126 21.52 1.54 -12.15
C GLN A 126 22.10 2.93 -12.40
N GLU A 127 23.20 3.04 -13.14
CA GLU A 127 23.82 4.32 -13.50
C GLU A 127 22.88 5.16 -14.37
N ALA A 128 22.23 4.56 -15.37
CA ALA A 128 21.35 5.27 -16.28
C ALA A 128 20.05 5.82 -15.65
N ASN A 129 19.56 5.20 -14.58
CA ASN A 129 18.25 5.54 -14.00
C ASN A 129 18.31 6.33 -12.70
N ASN A 130 19.50 6.56 -12.14
CA ASN A 130 19.64 7.17 -10.80
C ASN A 130 20.74 8.23 -10.76
N GLU A 131 20.87 9.01 -11.83
CA GLU A 131 21.85 10.10 -11.98
C GLU A 131 21.80 11.17 -10.87
N HIS A 132 20.75 11.22 -10.04
CA HIS A 132 20.54 12.26 -9.02
C HIS A 132 20.82 11.83 -7.56
N GLU A 133 21.27 10.60 -7.31
CA GLU A 133 21.57 10.10 -5.96
C GLU A 133 23.08 10.05 -5.67
N GLY A 134 23.86 10.98 -6.23
CA GLY A 134 25.30 11.07 -5.99
C GLY A 134 25.66 12.43 -5.40
N ASP A 135 25.73 12.54 -4.08
CA ASP A 135 26.44 13.65 -3.44
C ASP A 135 27.93 13.55 -3.83
N GLU A 136 28.51 14.66 -4.27
CA GLU A 136 29.86 14.70 -4.87
C GLU A 136 30.99 14.38 -3.86
N ASP A 137 30.70 14.32 -2.56
CA ASP A 137 31.71 14.23 -1.49
C ASP A 137 31.83 12.86 -0.80
N ASP A 138 31.13 11.82 -1.26
CA ASP A 138 31.15 10.49 -0.60
C ASP A 138 32.29 9.60 -1.14
N GLU A 139 33.21 9.16 -0.28
CA GLU A 139 34.30 8.24 -0.64
C GLU A 139 33.77 6.83 -1.03
N ASP A 140 32.51 6.54 -0.71
CA ASP A 140 31.82 5.25 -0.94
C ASP A 140 30.89 5.24 -2.16
N ARG A 141 31.21 5.99 -3.22
CA ARG A 141 30.54 5.94 -4.55
C ARG A 141 30.39 4.55 -5.18
N HIS A 142 31.00 3.53 -4.59
CA HIS A 142 31.12 2.18 -5.13
C HIS A 142 30.18 1.15 -4.51
N ASN A 143 29.25 1.52 -3.62
CA ASN A 143 28.24 0.58 -3.14
C ASN A 143 26.81 1.16 -3.27
N PRO A 144 26.08 0.83 -4.35
CA PRO A 144 24.72 1.30 -4.61
C PRO A 144 23.67 0.71 -3.65
N PHE A 145 24.10 -0.12 -2.69
CA PHE A 145 23.27 -0.69 -1.64
C PHE A 145 23.49 -0.04 -0.27
N VAL A 146 24.45 0.90 -0.15
CA VAL A 146 24.50 1.78 1.01
C VAL A 146 23.26 2.65 0.95
N LEU A 147 22.37 2.43 1.92
CA LEU A 147 21.16 3.21 2.09
C LEU A 147 21.57 4.64 2.42
N GLN A 148 21.69 5.50 1.41
CA GLN A 148 21.72 6.94 1.63
C GLN A 148 20.50 7.27 2.48
N THR A 149 20.72 7.62 3.74
CA THR A 149 19.62 8.02 4.62
C THR A 149 19.12 9.35 4.05
N PRO A 150 17.90 9.40 3.50
CA PRO A 150 17.42 10.61 2.86
C PRO A 150 17.43 11.75 3.86
N THR A 151 18.03 12.88 3.48
CA THR A 151 18.08 14.10 4.30
C THR A 151 16.69 14.66 4.60
N ARG A 152 15.67 14.22 3.85
CA ARG A 152 14.26 14.54 4.06
C ARG A 152 13.37 13.33 3.75
N MET A 153 12.45 13.01 4.66
CA MET A 153 11.43 11.98 4.41
C MET A 153 10.57 12.33 3.18
N SER A 154 10.19 11.31 2.40
CA SER A 154 9.17 11.45 1.37
C SER A 154 7.85 11.89 2.02
N HIS A 155 7.51 13.16 1.88
CA HIS A 155 6.24 13.70 2.35
C HIS A 155 5.14 13.26 1.39
N VAL A 156 4.30 12.33 1.84
CA VAL A 156 3.10 11.90 1.10
C VAL A 156 1.91 12.59 1.73
N GLU A 157 1.40 13.63 1.09
CA GLU A 157 0.13 14.26 1.48
C GLU A 157 -1.02 13.34 1.10
N VAL A 158 -1.60 12.69 2.11
CA VAL A 158 -2.90 12.03 1.95
C VAL A 158 -3.96 13.10 2.22
N ALA A 159 -4.45 13.72 1.15
CA ALA A 159 -5.57 14.64 1.25
C ALA A 159 -6.80 13.88 1.81
N ASP A 160 -7.45 14.44 2.83
CA ASP A 160 -8.72 13.92 3.32
C ASP A 160 -9.82 14.30 2.31
N PRO A 161 -10.40 13.33 1.57
CA PRO A 161 -11.42 13.64 0.60
C PRO A 161 -12.65 14.13 1.35
N ARG A 162 -12.89 15.44 1.31
CA ARG A 162 -14.00 16.06 2.05
C ARG A 162 -15.33 15.51 1.54
N CYS A 163 -16.23 15.19 2.46
CA CYS A 163 -17.60 14.78 2.12
C CYS A 163 -18.24 15.85 1.21
N PRO A 164 -18.82 15.45 0.06
CA PRO A 164 -19.46 16.40 -0.85
C PRO A 164 -20.82 16.90 -0.33
N PHE A 165 -21.43 16.20 0.63
CA PHE A 165 -22.72 16.56 1.20
C PHE A 165 -22.58 17.55 2.36
N GLN A 166 -23.43 18.56 2.39
CA GLN A 166 -23.44 19.60 3.43
C GLN A 166 -24.29 19.17 4.64
N SER A 167 -25.31 18.33 4.43
CA SER A 167 -26.19 17.80 5.47
C SER A 167 -25.86 16.34 5.80
N PRO A 168 -25.82 15.94 7.09
CA PRO A 168 -25.77 14.53 7.48
C PRO A 168 -26.94 13.68 6.94
N ASP A 169 -28.11 14.29 6.76
CA ASP A 169 -29.31 13.60 6.28
C ASP A 169 -29.13 13.07 4.84
N ASP A 170 -28.35 13.76 4.01
CA ASP A 170 -28.04 13.36 2.64
C ASP A 170 -27.14 12.11 2.61
N VAL A 171 -26.23 12.00 3.58
CA VAL A 171 -25.35 10.82 3.74
C VAL A 171 -26.16 9.61 4.19
N ASP A 172 -27.09 9.80 5.13
CA ASP A 172 -27.97 8.73 5.60
C ASP A 172 -28.93 8.27 4.49
N ALA A 173 -29.45 9.21 3.69
CA ALA A 173 -30.28 8.90 2.52
C ALA A 173 -29.49 8.05 1.49
N LEU A 174 -28.22 8.40 1.24
CA LEU A 174 -27.33 7.60 0.39
C LEU A 174 -27.10 6.20 0.95
N ASP A 175 -26.77 6.07 2.25
CA ASP A 175 -26.54 4.77 2.90
C ASP A 175 -27.79 3.86 2.81
N ILE A 176 -28.96 4.40 3.11
CA ILE A 176 -30.24 3.68 3.02
C ILE A 176 -30.49 3.21 1.58
N ALA A 177 -30.29 4.09 0.60
CA ALA A 177 -30.50 3.77 -0.81
C ALA A 177 -29.54 2.67 -1.29
N LEU A 178 -28.26 2.72 -0.88
CA LEU A 178 -27.27 1.71 -1.23
C LEU A 178 -27.56 0.35 -0.60
N ARG A 179 -27.98 0.33 0.67
CA ARG A 179 -28.35 -0.93 1.36
C ARG A 179 -29.58 -1.59 0.76
N ALA A 180 -30.49 -0.81 0.17
CA ALA A 180 -31.67 -1.34 -0.51
C ALA A 180 -31.34 -2.06 -1.83
N LEU A 181 -30.13 -1.87 -2.39
CA LEU A 181 -29.73 -2.51 -3.64
C LEU A 181 -29.52 -4.02 -3.43
N PRO A 182 -29.97 -4.87 -4.37
CA PRO A 182 -29.92 -6.33 -4.23
C PRO A 182 -28.50 -6.91 -4.26
N PHE A 183 -27.52 -6.12 -4.71
CA PHE A 183 -26.12 -6.52 -4.87
C PHE A 183 -25.17 -5.86 -3.86
N SER A 184 -25.70 -5.12 -2.88
CA SER A 184 -24.91 -4.40 -1.86
C SER A 184 -23.96 -5.29 -1.06
N SER A 185 -24.37 -6.54 -0.79
CA SER A 185 -23.57 -7.52 -0.03
C SER A 185 -22.76 -8.50 -0.89
N SER A 186 -22.75 -8.32 -2.22
CA SER A 186 -22.09 -9.27 -3.12
C SER A 186 -20.57 -9.05 -3.19
N ALA A 187 -19.82 -10.15 -3.14
CA ALA A 187 -18.36 -10.13 -3.32
C ALA A 187 -17.93 -10.16 -4.81
N ASP A 188 -18.88 -10.33 -5.74
CA ASP A 188 -18.60 -10.38 -7.17
C ASP A 188 -18.14 -9.02 -7.73
N MET A 189 -17.12 -9.02 -8.61
CA MET A 189 -16.60 -7.79 -9.20
C MET A 189 -17.61 -7.10 -10.11
N GLY A 190 -18.46 -7.86 -10.81
CA GLY A 190 -19.54 -7.31 -11.62
C GLY A 190 -20.58 -6.60 -10.76
N ALA A 191 -20.95 -7.20 -9.63
CA ALA A 191 -21.82 -6.57 -8.63
C ALA A 191 -21.21 -5.31 -8.01
N ARG A 192 -19.91 -5.32 -7.66
CA ARG A 192 -19.20 -4.13 -7.14
C ARG A 192 -19.16 -3.00 -8.17
N ARG A 193 -18.97 -3.32 -9.45
CA ARG A 193 -19.05 -2.34 -10.54
C ARG A 193 -20.44 -1.72 -10.65
N LEU A 194 -21.50 -2.52 -10.61
CA LEU A 194 -22.88 -2.01 -10.63
C LEU A 194 -23.20 -1.15 -9.39
N LEU A 195 -22.66 -1.54 -8.22
CA LEU A 195 -22.78 -0.76 -6.99
C LEU A 195 -22.13 0.62 -7.13
N TRP A 196 -20.94 0.70 -7.73
CA TRP A 196 -20.30 1.97 -8.04
C TRP A 196 -21.17 2.85 -8.94
N ILE A 197 -21.69 2.29 -10.04
CA ILE A 197 -22.50 3.03 -11.02
C ILE A 197 -23.77 3.60 -10.37
N GLU A 198 -24.49 2.79 -9.59
CA GLU A 198 -25.69 3.26 -8.88
C GLU A 198 -25.35 4.24 -7.76
N ALA A 199 -24.26 4.03 -7.02
CA ALA A 199 -23.82 4.97 -6.00
C ALA A 199 -23.51 6.35 -6.59
N LEU A 200 -22.81 6.40 -7.72
CA LEU A 200 -22.50 7.64 -8.41
C LEU A 200 -23.78 8.33 -8.90
N ARG A 201 -24.74 7.57 -9.44
CA ARG A 201 -26.03 8.10 -9.90
C ARG A 201 -26.88 8.66 -8.74
N ILE A 202 -26.94 7.96 -7.61
CA ILE A 202 -27.71 8.40 -6.44
C ILE A 202 -27.04 9.63 -5.82
N ALA A 203 -25.71 9.62 -5.67
CA ALA A 203 -24.98 10.75 -5.10
C ALA A 203 -25.14 12.02 -5.96
N THR A 204 -25.10 11.89 -7.29
CA THR A 204 -25.33 13.02 -8.20
C THR A 204 -26.75 13.56 -8.12
N ASP A 205 -27.77 12.71 -8.06
CA ASP A 205 -29.18 13.15 -7.87
C ASP A 205 -29.39 13.86 -6.54
N ILE A 206 -28.78 13.38 -5.43
CA ILE A 206 -28.86 14.05 -4.13
C ILE A 206 -28.16 15.42 -4.18
N MET A 207 -26.98 15.51 -4.78
CA MET A 207 -26.26 16.79 -4.94
C MET A 207 -27.06 17.78 -5.80
N ASP A 208 -27.65 17.34 -6.90
CA ASP A 208 -28.44 18.20 -7.79
C ASP A 208 -29.72 18.70 -7.11
N ARG A 209 -30.36 17.87 -6.26
CA ARG A 209 -31.51 18.32 -5.46
C ARG A 209 -31.12 19.36 -4.41
N SER A 210 -29.98 19.18 -3.75
CA SER A 210 -29.44 20.12 -2.77
C SER A 210 -29.09 21.48 -3.39
N LEU A 211 -28.61 21.49 -4.65
CA LEU A 211 -28.30 22.72 -5.39
C LEU A 211 -29.54 23.49 -5.87
N ASN A 212 -30.68 22.82 -6.02
CA ASN A 212 -31.93 23.39 -6.51
C ASN A 212 -32.96 23.72 -5.40
N ALA A 213 -32.63 23.42 -4.14
CA ALA A 213 -33.45 23.69 -2.95
C ALA A 213 -33.05 25.01 -2.27
#